data_AF-A0A519RQ33-F1
#
_entry.id   AF-A0A519RQ33-F1
#
_cell.length_a   1.000
_cell.length_b   1.000
_cell.length_c   1.000
_cell.angle_alpha   90.00
_cell.angle_beta   90.00
_cell.angle_gamma   90.00
#
_symmetry.space_group_name_H-M   'P 1'
#
loop_
_entity.id
_entity.type
_entity.pdbx_description
1 polymer ?
#
loop_
_entity_poly.entity_id
_entity_poly.type
_entity_poly.pdbx_seq_one_letter_code
_entity_poly.pdbx_strand_id
1 'polypeptide(L)'
;MLFNSLHFLVFFPLVVGLYYVLPPRGRAPLLLLASYYFYFSWRPSYTLLLLATTLLDYYSGVRMSRSGTKAARRPWLYLSLASNLGTLFIFKYFNFFRDTAGCFGARAAHA
;
A
#
# COMPACT_ATOMS: atom_id res chain seq x y z
N MET A 1 3.52 -5.44 14.70
CA MET A 1 4.11 -6.58 15.44
C MET A 1 5.45 -6.89 14.78
N LEU A 2 6.51 -7.10 15.55
CA LEU A 2 7.79 -7.59 14.99
C LEU A 2 7.78 -9.12 14.94
N PHE A 3 8.50 -9.69 13.98
CA PHE A 3 8.65 -11.16 13.83
C PHE A 3 9.29 -11.83 15.07
N ASN A 4 10.16 -11.13 15.79
CA ASN A 4 10.79 -11.61 17.03
C ASN A 4 9.94 -11.41 18.29
N SER A 5 8.68 -10.98 18.16
CA SER A 5 7.81 -10.73 19.31
C SER A 5 6.93 -11.94 19.64
N LEU A 6 6.70 -12.19 20.93
CA LEU A 6 5.73 -13.17 21.42
C LEU A 6 4.33 -12.99 20.81
N HIS A 7 3.95 -11.74 20.52
CA HIS A 7 2.70 -11.41 19.85
C HIS A 7 2.57 -12.06 18.47
N PHE A 8 3.66 -12.11 17.68
CA PHE A 8 3.66 -12.78 16.37
C PHE A 8 3.62 -14.30 16.51
N LEU A 9 4.33 -14.84 17.50
CA LEU A 9 4.39 -16.28 17.79
C LEU A 9 3.00 -16.86 18.12
N VAL A 10 2.12 -16.09 18.77
CA VAL A 10 0.72 -16.49 19.03
C VAL A 10 -0.19 -16.18 17.84
N PHE A 11 -0.02 -15.02 17.20
CA PHE A 11 -0.83 -14.58 16.07
C PHE A 11 -0.76 -15.54 14.88
N PHE A 12 0.44 -15.98 14.51
CA PHE A 12 0.66 -16.84 13.35
C PHE A 12 -0.08 -18.19 13.42
N PRO A 13 0.09 -19.04 14.45
CA PRO A 13 -0.63 -20.31 14.55
C PRO A 13 -2.14 -20.11 14.70
N LEU A 14 -2.59 -19.00 15.31
CA LEU A 14 -4.01 -18.67 15.39
C LEU A 14 -4.59 -18.43 13.99
N VAL A 15 -3.96 -17.57 13.18
CA VAL A 15 -4.42 -17.27 11.82
C VAL A 15 -4.36 -18.52 10.93
N VAL A 16 -3.30 -19.32 11.05
CA VAL A 16 -3.15 -20.58 10.30
C VAL A 16 -4.23 -21.59 10.72
N GLY A 17 -4.46 -21.79 12.02
CA GLY A 17 -5.52 -22.66 12.51
C GLY A 17 -6.89 -22.22 11.99
N LEU A 18 -7.17 -20.92 12.06
CA LEU A 18 -8.42 -20.34 11.57
C LEU A 18 -8.56 -20.51 10.04
N TYR A 19 -7.47 -20.37 9.27
CA TYR A 19 -7.45 -20.62 7.81
C TYR A 19 -7.87 -22.04 7.43
N TYR A 20 -7.43 -23.06 8.19
CA TYR A 20 -7.78 -24.46 7.93
C TYR A 20 -9.20 -24.81 8.39
N VAL A 21 -9.71 -24.17 9.44
CA VAL A 21 -11.09 -24.37 9.92
C VAL A 21 -12.12 -23.69 9.02
N LEU A 22 -11.79 -22.54 8.40
CA LEU A 22 -12.75 -21.81 7.57
C LEU A 22 -13.00 -22.47 6.21
N PRO A 23 -14.24 -22.35 5.70
CA PRO A 23 -14.57 -22.78 4.35
C PRO A 23 -13.81 -21.93 3.31
N PRO A 24 -13.59 -22.42 2.08
CA PRO A 24 -12.78 -21.75 1.06
C PRO A 24 -13.18 -20.29 0.78
N ARG A 25 -14.48 -19.97 0.91
CA ARG A 25 -15.01 -18.61 0.72
C ARG A 25 -14.53 -17.60 1.76
N GLY A 26 -14.25 -18.05 2.99
CA GLY A 26 -13.82 -17.20 4.10
C GLY A 26 -12.31 -17.02 4.21
N ARG A 27 -11.52 -17.81 3.48
CA ARG A 27 -10.05 -17.79 3.56
C ARG A 27 -9.44 -16.49 3.05
N ALA A 28 -9.92 -15.99 1.90
CA ALA A 28 -9.42 -14.75 1.32
C ALA A 28 -9.66 -13.52 2.23
N PRO A 29 -10.88 -13.25 2.73
CA PRO A 29 -11.09 -12.12 3.64
C PRO A 29 -10.36 -12.29 4.97
N LEU A 30 -10.24 -13.52 5.50
CA LEU A 30 -9.44 -13.79 6.70
C LEU A 30 -7.97 -13.41 6.50
N LEU A 31 -7.35 -13.85 5.40
CA LEU A 31 -5.95 -13.53 5.11
C LEU A 31 -5.75 -12.03 4.88
N LEU A 32 -6.71 -11.37 4.23
CA LEU A 32 -6.67 -9.93 4.02
C LEU A 32 -6.73 -9.17 5.34
N LEU A 33 -7.69 -9.50 6.21
CA LEU A 33 -7.83 -8.87 7.53
C LEU A 33 -6.61 -9.15 8.41
N ALA A 34 -6.10 -10.38 8.42
CA ALA A 34 -4.90 -10.75 9.16
C ALA A 34 -3.68 -9.96 8.69
N SER A 35 -3.49 -9.83 7.37
CA SER A 35 -2.42 -9.02 6.78
C SER A 35 -2.52 -7.56 7.23
N TYR A 36 -3.71 -6.94 7.09
CA TYR A 36 -3.91 -5.56 7.51
C TYR A 36 -3.67 -5.34 9.00
N TYR A 37 -4.15 -6.24 9.86
CA TYR A 37 -3.92 -6.16 11.30
C TYR A 37 -2.43 -6.25 11.65
N PHE A 38 -1.71 -7.17 11.00
CA PHE A 38 -0.26 -7.31 11.18
C PHE A 38 0.50 -6.04 10.79
N TYR A 39 0.19 -5.46 9.62
CA TYR A 39 0.80 -4.21 9.15
C TYR A 39 0.42 -3.01 10.04
N PHE A 40 -0.84 -2.92 10.46
CA PHE A 40 -1.35 -1.83 11.30
C PHE A 40 -0.61 -1.76 12.63
N SER A 41 -0.30 -2.94 13.20
CA SER A 41 0.44 -3.09 14.44
C SER A 41 1.93 -2.68 14.32
N TRP A 42 2.45 -2.38 13.13
CA TRP A 42 3.81 -1.90 12.95
C TRP A 42 3.87 -0.38 12.79
N ARG A 43 3.13 0.15 11.80
CA ARG A 43 3.05 1.60 11.54
C ARG A 43 1.67 1.93 10.94
N PRO A 44 0.70 2.38 11.76
CA PRO A 44 -0.67 2.64 11.33
C PRO A 44 -0.77 3.56 10.11
N SER A 45 0.05 4.62 10.07
CA SER A 45 0.02 5.62 9.00
C SER A 45 0.34 5.02 7.62
N TYR A 46 1.33 4.13 7.53
CA TYR A 46 1.68 3.47 6.25
C TYR A 46 0.65 2.40 5.87
N THR A 47 0.01 1.76 6.86
CA THR A 47 -1.05 0.79 6.59
C THR A 47 -2.32 1.45 6.04
N LEU A 48 -2.69 2.63 6.52
CA LEU A 48 -3.79 3.40 5.94
C LEU A 48 -3.49 3.80 4.48
N LEU A 49 -2.23 4.14 4.20
CA LEU A 49 -1.77 4.41 2.84
C LEU A 49 -1.88 3.16 1.95
N LEU A 50 -1.42 2.01 2.45
CA LEU A 50 -1.55 0.71 1.77
C LEU A 50 -3.01 0.35 1.49
N LEU A 51 -3.90 0.61 2.46
CA LEU A 51 -5.34 0.39 2.30
C LEU A 51 -5.91 1.28 1.20
N ALA A 52 -5.57 2.56 1.21
CA ALA A 52 -6.01 3.52 0.20
C ALA A 52 -5.53 3.13 -1.21
N THR A 53 -4.26 2.75 -1.38
CA THR A 53 -3.72 2.34 -2.69
C THR A 53 -4.37 1.03 -3.17
N THR A 54 -4.52 0.04 -2.27
CA THR A 54 -5.17 -1.23 -2.59
C THR A 54 -6.62 -1.02 -3.03
N LEU A 55 -7.38 -0.15 -2.35
CA LEU A 55 -8.76 0.18 -2.74
C LEU A 55 -8.83 0.89 -4.08
N LEU A 56 -7.94 1.85 -4.33
CA LEU A 56 -7.88 2.59 -5.59
C LEU A 56 -7.52 1.66 -6.76
N ASP A 57 -6.56 0.76 -6.57
CA ASP A 57 -6.15 -0.23 -7.57
C ASP A 57 -7.24 -1.27 -7.81
N TYR A 58 -7.91 -1.74 -6.75
CA TYR A 58 -9.05 -2.64 -6.88
C TYR A 58 -10.20 -2.00 -7.66
N TYR A 59 -10.57 -0.76 -7.33
CA TYR A 59 -11.62 -0.04 -8.04
C TYR A 59 -11.23 0.22 -9.50
N SER A 60 -9.99 0.65 -9.75
CA SER A 60 -9.47 0.86 -11.10
C SER A 60 -9.49 -0.44 -11.92
N GLY A 61 -9.07 -1.56 -11.34
CA GLY A 61 -9.09 -2.88 -11.95
C GLY A 61 -10.50 -3.36 -12.30
N VAL A 62 -11.47 -3.18 -11.41
CA VAL A 62 -12.88 -3.52 -11.67
C VAL A 62 -13.48 -2.63 -12.77
N ARG A 63 -13.16 -1.34 -12.79
CA ARG A 63 -13.63 -0.43 -13.86
C ARG A 63 -13.00 -0.79 -15.20
N MET A 64 -11.73 -1.18 -15.21
CA MET A 64 -11.03 -1.67 -16.40
C MET A 64 -11.62 -2.97 -16.93
N SER A 65 -11.98 -3.93 -16.06
CA SER A 65 -12.57 -5.21 -16.49
C SER A 65 -13.96 -5.04 -17.10
N ARG A 66 -14.76 -4.08 -16.59
CA ARG A 66 -16.07 -3.73 -17.14
C ARG A 66 -16.02 -2.89 -18.43
N SER A 67 -14.86 -2.37 -18.79
CA SER A 67 -14.69 -1.53 -19.98
C SER A 67 -14.46 -2.40 -21.22
N GLY A 68 -15.36 -2.31 -22.21
CA GLY A 68 -15.31 -3.11 -23.45
C GLY A 68 -14.22 -2.68 -24.45
N THR A 69 -13.76 -1.43 -24.40
CA THR A 69 -12.77 -0.88 -25.35
C THR A 69 -11.47 -0.47 -24.66
N LYS A 70 -10.34 -0.59 -25.39
CA LYS A 70 -9.02 -0.18 -24.89
C LYS A 70 -8.96 1.30 -24.50
N ALA A 71 -9.70 2.16 -25.22
CA ALA A 71 -9.76 3.61 -24.94
C ALA A 71 -10.39 3.91 -23.56
N ALA A 72 -11.45 3.19 -23.17
CA ALA A 72 -12.10 3.37 -21.88
C ALA A 72 -11.26 2.85 -20.69
N ARG A 73 -10.30 1.95 -20.93
CA ARG A 73 -9.39 1.39 -19.91
C ARG A 73 -8.21 2.29 -19.57
N ARG A 74 -7.70 3.05 -20.55
CA ARG A 74 -6.53 3.93 -20.41
C ARG A 74 -6.59 4.90 -19.22
N PRO A 75 -7.69 5.64 -18.98
CA PRO A 75 -7.72 6.59 -17.86
C PRO A 75 -7.59 5.91 -16.49
N TRP A 76 -8.20 4.74 -16.30
CA TRP A 76 -8.09 3.96 -15.05
C TRP A 76 -6.68 3.43 -14.82
N LEU A 77 -6.00 3.01 -15.89
CA LEU A 77 -4.59 2.60 -15.82
C LEU A 77 -3.71 3.78 -15.38
N TYR A 78 -3.86 4.94 -16.01
CA TYR A 78 -3.09 6.13 -15.65
C TYR A 78 -3.39 6.61 -14.23
N LEU A 79 -4.64 6.51 -13.77
CA LEU A 79 -5.02 6.85 -12.40
C LEU A 79 -4.30 5.95 -11.37
N SER A 80 -4.30 4.63 -11.58
CA SER A 80 -3.60 3.67 -10.71
C SER A 80 -2.09 3.90 -10.73
N LEU A 81 -1.49 4.11 -11.91
CA LEU A 81 -0.07 4.41 -12.05
C LEU A 81 0.31 5.72 -11.33
N ALA A 82 -0.44 6.79 -11.59
CA ALA A 82 -0.17 8.11 -11.02
C ALA A 82 -0.31 8.10 -9.49
N SER A 83 -1.29 7.36 -8.95
CA SER A 83 -1.46 7.21 -7.51
C SER A 83 -0.26 6.47 -6.89
N ASN A 84 0.12 5.31 -7.42
CA ASN A 84 1.22 4.51 -6.87
C ASN A 84 2.57 5.24 -6.99
N LEU A 85 2.87 5.83 -8.16
CA LEU A 85 4.09 6.59 -8.37
C LEU A 85 4.11 7.88 -7.56
N GLY A 86 2.98 8.57 -7.43
CA GLY A 86 2.83 9.76 -6.60
C GLY A 86 3.09 9.47 -5.13
N THR A 87 2.54 8.37 -4.62
CA THR A 87 2.83 7.88 -3.26
C THR A 87 4.33 7.63 -3.06
N LEU A 88 4.98 6.92 -3.99
CA LEU A 88 6.42 6.70 -3.96
C LEU A 88 7.21 8.01 -3.97
N PHE A 89 6.84 8.96 -4.83
CA PHE A 89 7.48 10.27 -4.94
C PHE A 89 7.41 11.03 -3.61
N ILE A 90 6.22 11.15 -3.03
CA ILE A 90 6.00 11.89 -1.78
C ILE A 90 6.75 11.24 -0.61
N PHE A 91 6.69 9.91 -0.48
CA PHE A 91 7.28 9.24 0.69
C PHE A 91 8.78 9.05 0.59
N LYS A 92 9.33 8.85 -0.61
CA LYS A 92 10.74 8.48 -0.79
C LYS A 92 11.60 9.61 -1.35
N TYR A 93 11.05 10.41 -2.26
CA TYR A 93 11.85 11.37 -3.06
C TYR A 93 11.59 12.83 -2.69
N PHE A 94 10.51 13.13 -1.97
CA PHE A 94 10.18 14.51 -1.60
C PHE A 94 11.23 15.16 -0.71
N ASN A 95 11.72 14.45 0.30
CA ASN A 95 12.77 14.98 1.18
C ASN A 95 14.09 15.16 0.43
N PHE A 96 14.46 14.21 -0.45
CA PHE A 96 15.66 14.33 -1.29
C PHE A 96 15.63 15.59 -2.19
N PHE A 97 14.46 15.90 -2.78
CA PHE A 97 14.29 17.10 -3.60
C PHE A 97 14.37 18.40 -2.77
N ARG A 98 13.77 18.41 -1.57
CA ARG A 98 13.86 19.56 -0.65
C ARG A 98 15.30 19.83 -0.21
N ASP A 99 16.03 18.78 0.15
CA ASP A 99 17.42 18.90 0.59
C ASP A 99 18.33 19.37 -0.55
N THR A 100 18.11 18.86 -1.77
CA THR A 100 18.84 19.30 -2.96
C THR A 100 18.55 20.76 -3.30
N ALA A 101 17.28 21.18 -3.28
CA ALA A 101 16.89 22.57 -3.57
C ALA A 101 17.42 23.56 -2.51
N GLY A 102 17.40 23.17 -1.23
CA GLY A 102 17.99 23.96 -0.15
C GLY A 102 19.51 24.11 -0.29
N CYS A 103 20.20 23.05 -0.70
CA CYS A 103 21.65 23.08 -0.97
C CYS A 103 22.01 24.01 -2.14
N PHE A 104 21.23 24.01 -3.23
CA PHE A 104 21.44 24.94 -4.35
C PHE A 104 21.17 26.41 -3.96
N GLY A 105 20.14 26.67 -3.16
CA GLY A 105 19.85 28.01 -2.65
C GLY A 105 20.94 28.57 -1.72
N ALA A 106 21.51 27.73 -0.84
CA ALA A 106 22.61 28.12 0.03
C ALA A 106 23.91 28.41 -0.76
N ARG A 107 24.16 27.68 -1.85
CA ARG A 107 25.34 27.88 -2.71
C ARG A 107 25.25 29.13 -3.58
N ALA A 108 24.04 29.55 -3.96
CA ALA A 108 23.79 30.79 -4.69
C ALA A 108 23.84 32.05 -3.81
N ALA A 109 23.68 31.94 -2.49
CA ALA A 109 23.79 33.06 -1.54
C ALA A 109 25.24 33.39 -1.12
N HIS A 110 26.20 32.54 -1.48
CA HIS A 110 27.63 32.70 -1.19
C HIS A 110 28.50 32.96 -2.44
N ALA A 111 27.86 33.24 -3.60
CA ALA A 111 28.51 33.68 -4.84
C ALA A 111 28.06 35.10 -5.17
#